data_AF-A0A1Y3N6U5-F1
#
_entry.id   AF-A0A1Y3N6U5-F1
#
_cell.length_a   1.000
_cell.length_b   1.000
_cell.length_c   1.000
_cell.angle_alpha   90.00
_cell.angle_beta   90.00
_cell.angle_gamma   90.00
#
_symmetry.space_group_name_H-M   'P 1'
#
loop_
_entity.id
_entity.type
_entity.pdbx_description
1 polymer ?
#
loop_
_entity_poly.entity_id
_entity_poly.type
_entity_poly.pdbx_seq_one_letter_code
_entity_poly.pdbx_strand_id
1 'polypeptide(L)'
;MNSVLGLATLMLDTNLSSLQKEYVETIISSGDLLLGILNNILDYLKIESQKMLLESRPVNIISTIESCLAIIAPKTLANELSLFYEISGDCPDTIIGDPTRINQVLLNITNNAGKFYVKYYQFN
;
A
#
# COMPACT_ATOMS: atom_id res chain seq x y z
N MET A 1 13.99 -12.65 -1.69
CA MET A 1 13.79 -11.18 -1.72
C MET A 1 14.09 -10.53 -0.37
N ASN A 2 13.52 -11.03 0.72
CA ASN A 2 13.77 -10.53 2.09
C ASN A 2 15.26 -10.40 2.46
N SER A 3 16.11 -11.36 2.08
CA SER A 3 17.55 -11.29 2.33
C SER A 3 18.26 -10.18 1.55
N VAL A 4 17.83 -9.90 0.32
CA VAL A 4 18.41 -8.85 -0.53
C VAL A 4 18.01 -7.47 -0.01
N LEU A 5 16.72 -7.30 0.33
CA LEU A 5 16.21 -6.07 0.95
C LEU A 5 16.83 -5.83 2.33
N GLY A 6 17.01 -6.88 3.14
CA GLY A 6 17.67 -6.79 4.44
C GLY A 6 19.12 -6.33 4.32
N LEU A 7 19.88 -6.90 3.38
CA LEU A 7 21.26 -6.47 3.13
C LEU A 7 21.32 -5.03 2.59
N ALA A 8 20.45 -4.65 1.67
CA ALA A 8 20.38 -3.28 1.16
C ALA A 8 20.02 -2.27 2.26
N THR A 9 19.12 -2.63 3.17
CA THR A 9 18.77 -1.79 4.33
C THR A 9 19.98 -1.61 5.25
N LEU A 10 20.71 -2.69 5.55
CA LEU A 10 21.94 -2.61 6.36
C LEU A 10 23.04 -1.76 5.69
N MET A 11 23.08 -1.69 4.35
CA MET A 11 24.01 -0.82 3.65
C MET A 11 23.73 0.67 3.91
N LEU A 12 22.47 1.06 4.17
CA LEU A 12 22.14 2.45 4.51
C LEU A 12 22.77 2.90 5.85
N ASP A 13 23.08 1.95 6.74
CA ASP A 13 23.76 2.22 8.01
C ASP A 13 25.30 2.33 7.86
N THR A 14 25.82 2.25 6.64
CA THR A 14 27.25 2.38 6.33
C THR A 14 27.60 3.74 5.71
N ASN A 15 28.89 4.04 5.58
CA ASN A 15 29.35 5.26 4.91
C ASN A 15 29.17 5.13 3.38
N LEU A 16 28.05 5.64 2.88
CA LEU A 16 27.75 5.74 1.46
C LEU A 16 27.94 7.19 0.97
N SER A 17 28.49 7.34 -0.24
CA SER A 17 28.36 8.60 -0.98
C SER A 17 26.90 8.86 -1.37
N SER A 18 26.55 10.11 -1.67
CA SER A 18 25.17 10.48 -2.05
C SER A 18 24.62 9.64 -3.20
N LEU A 19 25.43 9.38 -4.22
CA LEU A 19 25.03 8.57 -5.38
C LEU A 19 24.82 7.09 -5.01
N GLN A 20 25.67 6.53 -4.15
CA GLN A 20 25.50 5.16 -3.67
C GLN A 20 24.26 5.01 -2.80
N LYS A 21 23.95 6.01 -1.98
CA LYS A 21 22.73 6.04 -1.18
C LYS A 21 21.49 6.02 -2.06
N GLU A 22 21.45 6.85 -3.11
CA GLU A 22 20.36 6.86 -4.08
C GLU A 22 20.18 5.49 -4.78
N TYR A 23 21.28 4.82 -5.14
CA TYR A 23 21.22 3.47 -5.70
C TYR A 23 20.65 2.45 -4.72
N VAL A 24 21.06 2.49 -3.45
CA VAL A 24 20.55 1.58 -2.41
C VAL A 24 19.06 1.83 -2.15
N GLU A 25 18.63 3.09 -2.06
CA GLU A 25 17.21 3.46 -1.93
C GLU A 25 16.38 2.99 -3.14
N THR A 26 16.94 3.07 -4.35
CA THR A 26 16.31 2.56 -5.57
C THR A 26 16.17 1.03 -5.55
N ILE A 27 17.19 0.31 -5.06
CA ILE A 27 17.15 -1.15 -4.89
C ILE A 27 16.06 -1.55 -3.89
N ILE A 28 15.98 -0.86 -2.75
CA ILE A 28 14.98 -1.13 -1.71
C ILE A 28 13.57 -0.92 -2.26
N SER A 29 13.30 0.26 -2.82
CA SER A 29 11.97 0.57 -3.38
C SER A 29 11.55 -0.36 -4.51
N SER A 30 12.49 -0.76 -5.39
CA SER A 30 12.22 -1.73 -6.45
C SER A 30 11.94 -3.14 -5.91
N GLY A 31 12.68 -3.56 -4.88
CA GLY A 31 12.49 -4.86 -4.25
C GLY A 31 11.18 -4.94 -3.47
N ASP A 32 10.77 -3.87 -2.78
CA ASP A 32 9.46 -3.77 -2.12
C ASP A 32 8.31 -3.87 -3.12
N LEU A 33 8.42 -3.18 -4.26
CA LEU A 33 7.45 -3.26 -5.34
C LEU A 33 7.33 -4.69 -5.90
N LEU A 34 8.47 -5.36 -6.16
CA LEU A 34 8.48 -6.73 -6.66
C LEU A 34 7.95 -7.73 -5.62
N LEU A 35 8.27 -7.54 -4.34
CA LEU A 35 7.73 -8.35 -3.24
C LEU A 35 6.20 -8.20 -3.16
N GLY A 36 5.69 -6.97 -3.30
CA GLY A 36 4.26 -6.70 -3.37
C GLY A 36 3.57 -7.46 -4.51
N ILE A 37 4.14 -7.41 -5.72
CA ILE A 37 3.64 -8.16 -6.89
C ILE A 37 3.65 -9.67 -6.61
N LEU A 38 4.76 -10.20 -6.10
CA LEU A 38 4.89 -11.63 -5.78
C LEU A 38 3.83 -12.07 -4.77
N ASN A 39 3.62 -11.29 -3.70
CA ASN A 39 2.60 -11.58 -2.70
C ASN A 39 1.20 -11.56 -3.31
N ASN A 40 0.90 -10.62 -4.20
CA ASN A 40 -0.40 -10.55 -4.89
C ASN A 40 -0.64 -11.79 -5.78
N ILE A 41 0.40 -12.26 -6.49
CA ILE A 41 0.32 -13.49 -7.29
C ILE A 41 0.09 -14.71 -6.40
N LEU A 42 0.84 -14.81 -5.29
CA LEU A 42 0.68 -15.92 -4.34
C LEU A 42 -0.72 -15.94 -3.71
N ASP A 43 -1.26 -14.77 -3.37
CA ASP A 43 -2.63 -14.65 -2.86
C ASP A 43 -3.66 -15.05 -3.92
N TYR A 44 -3.48 -14.63 -5.17
CA TYR A 44 -4.34 -15.07 -6.29
C TYR A 44 -4.34 -16.60 -6.44
N LEU A 45 -3.17 -17.25 -6.37
CA LEU A 45 -3.07 -18.71 -6.44
C LEU A 45 -3.75 -19.41 -5.25
N LYS A 46 -3.74 -18.81 -4.06
CA LYS A 46 -4.47 -19.33 -2.89
C LYS A 46 -5.99 -19.23 -3.07
N ILE A 47 -6.48 -18.16 -3.68
CA ILE A 47 -7.90 -17.98 -4.01
C ILE A 47 -8.34 -19.03 -5.03
N GLU A 48 -7.62 -19.15 -6.15
CA GLU A 48 -7.91 -20.12 -7.21
C GLU A 48 -7.90 -21.57 -6.70
N SER A 49 -6.98 -21.89 -5.80
CA SER A 49 -6.90 -23.24 -5.19
C SER A 49 -7.87 -23.47 -4.03
N GLN A 50 -8.76 -22.52 -3.71
CA GLN A 50 -9.67 -22.55 -2.55
C GLN A 50 -8.95 -22.76 -1.20
N LYS A 51 -7.66 -22.40 -1.14
CA LYS A 51 -6.81 -22.54 0.07
C LYS A 51 -6.74 -21.25 0.88
N MET A 52 -7.36 -20.17 0.40
CA MET A 52 -7.40 -18.92 1.14
C MET A 52 -8.40 -19.01 2.28
N LEU A 53 -7.89 -18.97 3.51
CA LEU A 53 -8.70 -18.79 4.71
C LEU A 53 -8.75 -17.29 5.01
N LEU A 54 -9.96 -16.73 5.04
CA LEU A 54 -10.18 -15.38 5.52
C LEU A 54 -10.22 -15.41 7.04
N GLU A 55 -9.57 -14.43 7.65
CA GLU A 55 -9.75 -14.21 9.07
C GLU A 55 -11.12 -13.61 9.38
N SER A 56 -11.59 -13.86 10.59
CA SER A 56 -12.85 -13.32 11.10
C SER A 56 -12.57 -12.62 12.42
N ARG A 57 -12.27 -11.32 12.34
CA ARG A 57 -11.90 -10.49 13.49
C ARG A 57 -12.67 -9.16 13.45
N PRO A 58 -12.89 -8.51 14.61
CA PRO A 58 -13.41 -7.15 14.64
C PRO A 58 -12.47 -6.18 13.91
N VAL A 59 -13.03 -5.39 13.00
CA VAL A 59 -12.34 -4.38 12.20
C VAL A 59 -13.06 -3.06 12.40
N ASN A 60 -12.36 -2.07 12.97
CA ASN A 60 -12.90 -0.72 13.10
C ASN A 60 -12.74 0.02 11.76
N ILE A 61 -13.86 0.47 11.19
CA ILE A 61 -13.90 1.03 9.82
C ILE A 61 -13.10 2.33 9.73
N ILE A 62 -13.33 3.26 10.67
CA ILE A 62 -12.69 4.58 10.67
C ILE A 62 -11.17 4.42 10.72
N SER A 63 -10.65 3.66 11.69
CA SER A 63 -9.20 3.44 11.84
C SER A 63 -8.56 2.81 10.61
N THR A 64 -9.29 1.95 9.91
CA THR A 64 -8.84 1.25 8.69
C THR A 64 -8.75 2.25 7.53
N ILE A 65 -9.79 3.07 7.35
CA ILE A 65 -9.81 4.14 6.34
C ILE A 65 -8.69 5.14 6.61
N GLU A 66 -8.57 5.65 7.84
CA GLU A 66 -7.55 6.64 8.21
C GLU A 66 -6.12 6.11 7.99
N SER A 67 -5.86 4.85 8.35
CA SER A 67 -4.56 4.20 8.11
C SER A 67 -4.24 4.12 6.62
N CYS A 68 -5.23 3.79 5.78
CA CYS A 68 -5.09 3.78 4.33
C CYS A 68 -4.81 5.18 3.77
N LEU A 69 -5.56 6.19 4.23
CA LEU A 69 -5.40 7.57 3.77
C LEU A 69 -4.06 8.17 4.19
N ALA A 70 -3.53 7.84 5.37
CA ALA A 70 -2.21 8.28 5.83
C ALA A 70 -1.08 7.84 4.88
N ILE A 71 -1.21 6.67 4.23
CA ILE A 71 -0.25 6.18 3.23
C ILE A 71 -0.39 6.90 1.88
N ILE A 72 -1.62 7.31 1.53
CA ILE A 72 -1.95 7.94 0.24
C ILE A 72 -1.69 9.45 0.27
N ALA A 73 -1.95 10.12 1.40
CA ALA A 73 -1.92 11.58 1.51
C ALA A 73 -0.58 12.23 1.06
N PRO A 74 0.61 11.68 1.41
CA PRO A 74 1.87 12.24 0.90
C PRO A 74 1.99 12.17 -0.63
N LYS A 75 1.42 11.12 -1.25
CA LYS A 75 1.45 10.92 -2.71
C LYS A 75 0.49 11.86 -3.43
N THR A 76 -0.65 12.20 -2.82
CA THR A 76 -1.62 13.12 -3.42
C THR A 76 -1.21 14.58 -3.26
N LEU A 77 -0.61 14.93 -2.12
CA LEU A 77 -0.04 16.27 -1.88
C LEU A 77 1.04 16.63 -2.90
N ALA A 78 1.92 15.69 -3.23
CA ALA A 78 2.94 15.87 -4.26
C ALA A 78 2.36 16.16 -5.66
N ASN A 79 1.08 15.89 -5.88
CA ASN A 79 0.38 16.09 -7.14
C ASN A 79 -0.78 17.11 -7.03
N GLU A 80 -0.80 17.95 -5.99
CA GLU A 80 -1.83 18.98 -5.75
C GLU A 80 -3.29 18.45 -5.69
N LEU A 81 -3.45 17.16 -5.37
CA LEU A 81 -4.76 16.54 -5.23
C LEU A 81 -5.27 16.59 -3.79
N SER A 82 -6.52 17.01 -3.62
CA SER A 82 -7.20 16.98 -2.32
C SER A 82 -7.84 15.62 -2.06
N LEU A 83 -7.71 15.13 -0.83
CA LEU A 83 -8.22 13.84 -0.38
C LEU A 83 -9.29 14.05 0.71
N PHE A 84 -10.47 13.50 0.50
CA PHE A 84 -11.58 13.55 1.46
C PHE A 84 -12.23 12.18 1.58
N TYR A 85 -12.81 11.90 2.75
CA TYR A 85 -13.62 10.72 2.97
C TYR A 85 -14.89 11.11 3.73
N GLU A 86 -15.97 10.38 3.47
CA GLU A 86 -17.25 10.54 4.16
C GLU A 86 -17.75 9.15 4.54
N ILE A 87 -18.24 9.01 5.76
CA ILE A 87 -18.82 7.78 6.28
C ILE A 87 -20.28 8.08 6.61
N SER A 88 -21.18 7.31 6.02
CA SER A 88 -22.61 7.45 6.27
C SER A 88 -22.94 7.14 7.73
N GLY A 89 -23.92 7.85 8.30
CA GLY A 89 -24.30 7.69 9.72
C GLY A 89 -24.96 6.34 10.06
N ASP A 90 -25.35 5.56 9.07
CA ASP A 90 -25.84 4.18 9.22
C ASP A 90 -24.71 3.13 9.11
N CYS A 91 -23.48 3.56 8.84
CA CYS A 91 -22.33 2.68 8.77
C CYS A 91 -21.93 2.21 10.19
N PRO A 92 -21.79 0.90 10.43
CA PRO A 92 -21.37 0.40 11.73
C PRO A 92 -19.89 0.73 12.00
N ASP A 93 -19.56 1.18 13.21
CA ASP A 93 -18.17 1.50 13.59
C ASP A 93 -17.22 0.31 13.43
N THR A 94 -17.74 -0.91 13.64
CA THR A 94 -16.98 -2.16 13.61
C THR A 94 -17.72 -3.22 12.82
N ILE A 95 -16.98 -3.93 11.97
CA ILE A 95 -17.46 -5.10 11.21
C ILE A 95 -16.62 -6.32 11.57
N ILE A 96 -17.12 -7.52 11.24
CA ILE A 96 -16.34 -8.75 11.32
C ILE A 96 -15.78 -9.05 9.94
N GLY A 97 -14.45 -9.20 9.85
CA GLY A 97 -13.78 -9.54 8.60
C GLY A 97 -12.28 -9.71 8.75
N ASP A 98 -11.58 -9.71 7.62
CA ASP A 98 -10.13 -9.80 7.56
C ASP A 98 -9.53 -8.39 7.38
N PRO A 99 -8.93 -7.80 8.44
CA PRO A 99 -8.43 -6.43 8.39
C PRO A 99 -7.31 -6.25 7.36
N THR A 100 -6.50 -7.27 7.15
CA THR A 100 -5.38 -7.23 6.19
C THR A 100 -5.91 -7.11 4.77
N ARG A 101 -6.95 -7.89 4.45
CA ARG A 101 -7.54 -7.90 3.11
C ARG A 101 -8.35 -6.65 2.83
N ILE A 102 -9.11 -6.17 3.81
CA ILE A 102 -9.85 -4.90 3.68
C ILE A 102 -8.86 -3.76 3.41
N ASN A 103 -7.77 -3.64 4.18
CA ASN A 103 -6.73 -2.64 3.95
C ASN A 103 -6.11 -2.76 2.55
N GLN A 104 -5.82 -3.98 2.10
CA GLN A 104 -5.25 -4.22 0.78
C GLN A 104 -6.19 -3.77 -0.35
N VAL A 105 -7.49 -4.05 -0.24
CA VAL A 105 -8.50 -3.59 -1.19
C VAL A 105 -8.57 -2.07 -1.23
N LEU A 106 -8.65 -1.42 -0.06
CA LEU A 106 -8.70 0.04 0.05
C LEU A 106 -7.43 0.69 -0.53
N LEU A 107 -6.25 0.17 -0.22
CA LEU A 107 -4.99 0.66 -0.76
C LEU A 107 -4.91 0.49 -2.27
N ASN A 108 -5.41 -0.61 -2.82
CA ASN A 108 -5.42 -0.83 -4.27
C ASN A 108 -6.33 0.18 -4.97
N ILE A 109 -7.54 0.40 -4.45
CA ILE A 109 -8.49 1.37 -5.01
C ILE A 109 -7.92 2.78 -4.94
N THR A 110 -7.43 3.20 -3.77
CA THR A 110 -6.93 4.56 -3.55
C THR A 110 -5.63 4.85 -4.29
N ASN A 111 -4.68 3.89 -4.36
CA ASN A 111 -3.46 4.06 -5.16
C ASN A 111 -3.80 4.18 -6.66
N ASN A 112 -4.80 3.42 -7.14
CA ASN A 112 -5.26 3.55 -8.52
C ASN A 112 -5.91 4.92 -8.74
N ALA A 113 -6.80 5.37 -7.85
CA ALA A 113 -7.43 6.68 -7.95
C ALA A 113 -6.39 7.81 -8.03
N GLY A 114 -5.39 7.84 -7.13
CA GLY A 114 -4.31 8.81 -7.18
C GLY A 114 -3.52 8.78 -8.50
N LYS A 115 -3.15 7.59 -8.99
CA LYS A 115 -2.40 7.46 -10.26
C LYS A 115 -3.20 7.97 -11.48
N PHE A 116 -4.50 7.69 -11.56
CA PHE A 116 -5.30 8.03 -12.72
C PHE A 116 -5.80 9.48 -12.69
N TYR A 117 -6.13 10.04 -11.53
CA TYR A 117 -6.53 11.45 -11.44
C TYR A 117 -5.42 12.41 -11.89
N VAL A 118 -4.16 12.17 -11.51
CA VAL A 118 -3.01 12.99 -11.97
C VAL A 118 -2.88 12.96 -13.50
N LYS A 119 -3.14 11.82 -14.12
CA LYS A 119 -2.99 11.64 -15.56
C LYS A 119 -4.04 12.39 -16.38
N TYR A 120 -5.22 12.67 -15.83
CA TYR A 120 -6.27 13.42 -16.54
C TYR A 120 -6.09 14.94 -16.48
N TYR A 121 -5.46 15.48 -15.44
CA TYR A 121 -5.24 16.93 -15.29
C TYR A 121 -4.01 17.48 -16.03
N GLN A 122 -3.12 16.63 -16.54
CA GLN A 122 -1.97 17.05 -17.35
C GLN A 122 -2.27 17.18 -18.86
N PHE A 123 -3.51 16.93 -19.30
CA PHE A 123 -3.93 17.01 -20.71
C PHE A 123 -4.97 18.11 -21.01
N ASN A 124 -5.22 19.03 -20.07
CA ASN A 124 -5.97 20.27 -20.30
C ASN A 124 -5.11 21.48 -19.94
#